data_AF-A0A7R7CL61-F1
#
_entry.id   AF-A0A7R7CL61-F1
#
_cell.length_a   1.000
_cell.length_b   1.000
_cell.length_c   1.000
_cell.angle_alpha   90.00
_cell.angle_beta   90.00
_cell.angle_gamma   90.00
#
_symmetry.space_group_name_H-M   'P 1'
#
loop_
_entity.id
_entity.type
_entity.pdbx_description
1 polymer ?
#
loop_
_entity_poly.entity_id
_entity_poly.type
_entity_poly.pdbx_seq_one_letter_code
_entity_poly.pdbx_strand_id
1 'polypeptide(L)'
;MADLKTYSLLIAWCDGDDEQGTFGSTVRAGSFEEAERKVREEMRESYIAEMGGDEEAEDMANDREDDGQFGGSVLECSEGALWKAADLENCLRGLLAQVDEFADRCGWSDHGERDAARKLIAEIDALLNRTHTGATLVGTRACR
;
A
#
# COMPACT_ATOMS: atom_id res chain seq x y z
N MET A 1 8.38 18.16 17.78
CA MET A 1 8.43 17.60 16.42
C MET A 1 7.13 16.84 16.23
N ALA A 2 6.38 17.10 15.15
CA ALA A 2 5.14 16.36 14.89
C ALA A 2 5.48 14.88 14.70
N ASP A 3 4.72 14.00 15.34
CA ASP A 3 4.96 12.57 15.27
C ASP A 3 4.59 12.08 13.86
N LEU A 4 5.58 11.62 13.09
CA LEU A 4 5.38 11.22 11.70
C LEU A 4 4.83 9.80 11.64
N LYS A 5 3.62 9.67 11.09
CA LYS A 5 2.91 8.40 10.89
C LYS A 5 3.08 7.92 9.44
N THR A 6 2.98 6.62 9.24
CA THR A 6 2.97 6.03 7.90
C THR A 6 1.54 6.04 7.39
N TYR A 7 1.33 6.54 6.17
CA TYR A 7 0.04 6.51 5.49
C TYR A 7 0.18 5.68 4.22
N SER A 8 -0.87 4.92 3.89
CA SER A 8 -1.06 4.25 2.62
C SER A 8 -2.16 4.97 1.87
N LEU A 9 -1.88 5.33 0.61
CA LEU A 9 -2.85 5.98 -0.25
C LEU A 9 -3.03 5.23 -1.55
N LEU A 10 -4.28 5.23 -2.02
CA LEU A 10 -4.68 4.74 -3.32
C LEU A 10 -5.44 5.84 -4.05
N ILE A 11 -4.95 6.24 -5.22
CA ILE A 11 -5.50 7.31 -6.04
C ILE A 11 -5.83 6.72 -7.42
N ALA A 12 -7.03 7.01 -7.93
CA ALA A 12 -7.39 6.66 -9.29
C ALA A 12 -6.66 7.58 -10.28
N TRP A 13 -6.26 7.08 -11.44
CA TRP A 13 -5.90 7.98 -12.54
C TRP A 13 -7.16 8.71 -13.03
N CYS A 14 -7.01 9.98 -13.38
CA CYS A 14 -8.06 10.75 -14.05
C CYS A 14 -7.54 11.09 -15.43
N ASP A 15 -7.86 10.28 -16.42
CA ASP A 15 -7.59 10.60 -17.82
C ASP A 15 -8.80 10.30 -18.71
N GLY A 16 -9.95 10.01 -18.08
CA GLY A 16 -11.19 9.68 -18.74
C GLY A 16 -11.29 8.22 -19.21
N ASP A 17 -10.34 7.35 -18.85
CA ASP A 17 -10.39 5.91 -19.11
C ASP A 17 -10.85 5.12 -17.87
N ASP A 18 -12.03 4.50 -17.96
CA ASP A 18 -12.60 3.67 -16.89
C ASP A 18 -11.78 2.37 -16.65
N GLU A 19 -10.88 2.00 -17.57
CA GLU A 19 -9.97 0.85 -17.44
C GLU A 19 -8.60 1.23 -16.85
N GLN A 20 -8.29 2.52 -16.66
CA GLN A 20 -7.02 2.90 -16.06
C GLN A 20 -6.95 2.50 -14.59
N GLY A 21 -5.80 1.93 -14.24
CA GLY A 21 -5.56 1.32 -12.94
C GLY A 21 -5.52 2.33 -11.79
N THR A 22 -4.98 1.88 -10.66
CA THR A 22 -4.85 2.70 -9.45
C THR A 22 -3.39 2.94 -9.14
N PHE A 23 -3.02 4.16 -8.79
CA PHE A 23 -1.71 4.47 -8.24
C PHE A 23 -1.73 4.35 -6.71
N GLY A 24 -0.85 3.51 -6.17
CA GLY A 24 -0.74 3.28 -4.73
C GLY A 24 0.67 3.55 -4.22
N SER A 25 0.79 4.29 -3.12
CA SER A 25 2.09 4.50 -2.45
C SER A 25 1.96 4.64 -0.93
N THR A 26 3.11 4.58 -0.24
CA THR A 26 3.21 4.76 1.21
C THR A 26 4.19 5.84 1.57
N VAL A 27 3.75 6.81 2.37
CA VAL A 27 4.56 7.96 2.76
C VAL A 27 4.51 8.20 4.26
N ARG A 28 5.57 8.81 4.80
CA ARG A 28 5.55 9.32 6.19
C ARG A 28 5.14 10.77 6.21
N ALA A 29 4.13 11.10 7.00
CA ALA A 29 3.57 12.44 7.08
C ALA A 29 3.06 12.75 8.49
N GLY A 30 2.89 14.04 8.81
CA GLY A 30 2.24 14.47 10.06
C GLY A 30 0.71 14.47 9.97
N SER A 31 0.15 14.52 8.75
CA SER A 31 -1.29 14.54 8.50
C SER A 31 -1.65 13.82 7.19
N PHE A 32 -2.95 13.55 7.03
CA PHE A 32 -3.54 13.01 5.79
C PHE A 32 -3.29 13.92 4.59
N GLU A 33 -3.49 15.23 4.72
CA GLU A 33 -3.27 16.21 3.65
C GLU A 33 -1.80 16.24 3.18
N GLU A 34 -0.87 16.14 4.13
CA GLU A 34 0.56 16.08 3.81
C GLU A 34 0.91 14.75 3.12
N ALA A 35 0.26 13.65 3.52
CA ALA A 35 0.45 12.35 2.89
C ALA A 35 -0.08 12.31 1.46
N GLU A 36 -1.29 12.84 1.23
CA GLU A 36 -1.88 12.95 -0.10
C GLU A 36 -1.02 13.76 -1.05
N ARG A 37 -0.57 14.94 -0.61
CA ARG A 37 0.32 15.77 -1.43
C ARG A 37 1.59 15.03 -1.85
N LYS A 38 2.23 14.31 -0.92
CA LYS A 38 3.45 13.54 -1.22
C LYS A 38 3.19 12.41 -2.21
N VAL A 39 2.07 11.70 -2.06
CA VAL A 39 1.73 10.60 -2.99
C VAL A 39 1.36 11.13 -4.38
N ARG A 40 0.69 12.28 -4.48
CA ARG A 40 0.42 12.94 -5.76
C ARG A 40 1.71 13.46 -6.42
N GLU A 41 2.68 13.94 -5.63
CA GLU A 41 4.02 14.28 -6.15
C GLU A 41 4.74 13.04 -6.72
N GLU A 42 4.73 11.91 -6.01
CA GLU A 42 5.30 10.64 -6.51
C GLU A 42 4.58 10.13 -7.77
N MET A 43 3.25 10.25 -7.81
CA MET A 43 2.42 9.92 -8.97
C MET A 43 2.80 10.76 -10.19
N ARG A 44 3.03 12.06 -9.98
CA ARG A 44 3.48 13.01 -11.01
C ARG A 44 4.87 12.65 -11.55
N GLU A 45 5.81 12.36 -10.66
CA GLU A 45 7.16 11.94 -11.07
C GLU A 45 7.14 10.62 -11.86
N SER A 46 6.31 9.66 -11.45
CA SER A 46 6.13 8.40 -12.16
C SER A 46 5.60 8.63 -13.58
N TYR A 47 4.60 9.51 -13.73
CA TYR A 47 4.03 9.86 -15.04
C TYR A 47 5.08 10.51 -15.97
N ILE A 48 5.83 11.49 -15.46
CA ILE A 48 6.90 12.16 -16.23
C ILE A 48 7.95 11.14 -16.70
N ALA A 49 8.35 10.24 -15.81
CA ALA A 49 9.33 9.21 -16.13
C ALA A 49 8.83 8.23 -17.22
N GLU A 50 7.55 7.88 -17.18
CA GLU A 50 6.93 6.98 -18.16
C GLU A 50 6.76 7.63 -19.54
N MET A 51 6.46 8.92 -19.57
CA MET A 51 6.28 9.71 -20.80
C MET A 51 7.60 10.17 -21.45
N GLY A 52 8.75 9.85 -20.84
CA GLY A 52 10.08 10.12 -21.41
C GLY A 52 10.79 11.35 -20.86
N GLY A 53 10.18 12.07 -19.90
CA GLY A 53 10.82 13.15 -19.15
C GLY A 53 11.19 14.39 -19.95
N ASP A 54 10.46 14.68 -21.03
CA ASP A 54 10.61 15.92 -21.79
C ASP A 54 9.73 17.05 -21.23
N GLU A 55 9.91 18.28 -21.76
CA GLU A 55 9.13 19.46 -21.33
C GLU A 55 7.62 19.25 -21.52
N GLU A 56 7.21 18.45 -22.51
CA GLU A 56 5.80 18.17 -22.78
C GLU A 56 5.19 17.24 -21.71
N ALA A 57 5.94 16.21 -21.29
CA ALA A 57 5.57 15.37 -20.14
C ALA A 57 5.50 16.17 -18.84
N GLU A 58 6.43 17.10 -18.60
CA GLU A 58 6.39 17.98 -17.43
C GLU A 58 5.21 18.95 -17.44
N ASP A 59 4.88 19.52 -18.61
CA ASP A 59 3.73 20.41 -18.79
C ASP A 59 2.41 19.66 -18.58
N MET A 60 2.26 18.47 -19.16
CA MET A 60 1.07 17.63 -18.92
C MET A 60 0.97 17.16 -17.47
N ALA A 61 2.09 16.83 -16.83
CA ALA A 61 2.12 16.45 -15.42
C ALA A 61 1.86 17.63 -14.47
N ASN A 62 1.98 18.86 -14.96
CA ASN A 62 1.61 20.09 -14.24
C ASN A 62 0.18 20.53 -14.53
N ASP A 63 -0.45 19.99 -15.57
CA ASP A 63 -1.82 20.30 -15.88
C ASP A 63 -2.70 19.76 -14.76
N ARG A 64 -3.55 20.66 -14.24
CA ARG A 64 -4.40 20.38 -13.10
C ARG A 64 -5.78 20.09 -13.64
N GLU A 65 -6.38 19.02 -13.12
CA GLU A 65 -7.80 18.74 -13.35
C GLU A 65 -8.68 19.90 -12.86
N ASP A 66 -9.98 19.84 -13.18
CA ASP A 66 -10.97 20.85 -12.76
C ASP A 66 -11.02 21.09 -11.23
N ASP A 67 -10.54 20.14 -10.42
CA ASP A 67 -10.45 20.24 -8.97
C ASP A 67 -9.12 20.86 -8.46
N GLY A 68 -8.22 21.21 -9.38
CA GLY A 68 -6.93 21.83 -9.09
C GLY A 68 -5.84 20.84 -8.66
N GLN A 69 -6.04 19.54 -8.83
CA GLN A 69 -5.10 18.48 -8.43
C GLN A 69 -4.64 17.63 -9.63
N PHE A 70 -3.48 16.97 -9.47
CA PHE A 70 -2.96 16.01 -10.45
C PHE A 70 -3.31 14.59 -10.03
N GLY A 71 -3.81 13.78 -10.97
CA GLY A 71 -4.41 12.48 -10.68
C GLY A 71 -5.85 12.61 -10.17
N GLY A 72 -6.62 11.53 -10.23
CA GLY A 72 -8.05 11.53 -9.93
C GLY A 72 -8.37 11.54 -8.43
N SER A 73 -9.53 10.96 -8.11
CA SER A 73 -10.01 10.92 -6.73
C SER A 73 -9.22 9.96 -5.85
N VAL A 74 -8.98 10.35 -4.60
CA VAL A 74 -8.47 9.45 -3.56
C VAL A 74 -9.52 8.37 -3.29
N LEU A 75 -9.17 7.12 -3.55
CA LEU A 75 -10.03 5.95 -3.32
C LEU A 75 -9.88 5.44 -1.87
N GLU A 76 -8.64 5.42 -1.38
CA GLU A 76 -8.34 4.98 -0.01
C GLU A 76 -7.20 5.83 0.58
N CYS A 77 -7.35 6.21 1.85
CA CYS A 77 -6.28 6.79 2.63
C CYS A 77 -6.34 6.21 4.05
N SER A 78 -5.38 5.35 4.38
CA SER A 78 -5.34 4.63 5.65
C SER A 78 -4.04 4.92 6.40
N GLU A 79 -4.15 5.11 7.73
CA GLU A 79 -2.96 5.16 8.60
C GLU A 79 -2.41 3.73 8.74
N GLY A 80 -1.18 3.52 8.27
CA GLY A 80 -0.54 2.21 8.16
C GLY A 80 -0.41 1.72 6.72
N ALA A 81 0.56 0.84 6.47
CA ALA A 81 0.81 0.28 5.14
C ALA A 81 0.13 -1.09 4.99
N LEU A 82 -1.19 -1.10 4.76
CA LEU A 82 -1.97 -2.35 4.67
C LEU A 82 -1.43 -3.32 3.62
N TRP A 83 -1.01 -2.83 2.44
CA TRP A 83 -0.44 -3.66 1.39
C TRP A 83 1.00 -4.10 1.70
N LYS A 84 1.82 -3.21 2.26
CA LYS A 84 3.19 -3.54 2.68
C LYS A 84 3.22 -4.51 3.86
N ALA A 85 2.17 -4.55 4.67
CA ALA A 85 2.00 -5.56 5.71
C ALA A 85 1.88 -6.97 5.10
N ALA A 86 1.18 -7.13 3.97
CA ALA A 86 1.13 -8.40 3.24
C ALA A 86 2.50 -8.75 2.62
N ASP A 87 3.22 -7.78 2.04
CA ASP A 87 4.58 -8.03 1.52
C ASP A 87 5.58 -8.36 2.63
N LEU A 88 5.47 -7.71 3.79
CA LEU A 88 6.28 -7.99 4.97
C LEU A 88 5.96 -9.37 5.55
N GLU A 89 4.69 -9.76 5.59
CA GLU A 89 4.27 -11.11 5.97
C GLU A 89 4.89 -12.16 5.04
N ASN A 90 4.79 -11.97 3.72
CA ASN A 90 5.37 -12.86 2.73
C ASN A 90 6.91 -12.96 2.87
N CYS A 91 7.59 -11.82 3.05
CA CYS A 91 9.03 -11.80 3.31
C CYS A 91 9.40 -12.52 4.61
N LEU A 92 8.64 -12.32 5.69
CA LEU A 92 8.88 -12.94 7.00
C LEU A 92 8.66 -14.46 6.93
N ARG A 93 7.61 -14.91 6.23
CA ARG A 93 7.36 -16.34 5.95
C ARG A 93 8.50 -16.96 5.15
N GLY A 94 8.96 -16.28 4.10
CA GLY A 94 10.08 -16.74 3.27
C GLY A 94 11.40 -16.83 4.04
N LEU A 95 11.69 -15.85 4.89
CA LEU A 95 12.88 -15.84 5.74
C LEU A 95 12.84 -16.97 6.78
N LEU A 96 11.69 -17.19 7.42
CA LEU A 96 11.51 -18.31 8.35
C LEU A 96 11.70 -19.66 7.66
N ALA A 97 11.15 -19.85 6.46
CA ALA A 97 11.33 -21.10 5.72
C ALA A 97 12.81 -21.39 5.41
N GLN A 98 13.58 -20.37 5.01
CA GLN A 98 15.01 -20.52 4.73
C GLN A 98 15.82 -20.81 6.00
N VAL A 99 15.50 -20.13 7.10
CA VAL A 99 16.15 -20.36 8.40
C VAL A 99 15.79 -21.74 8.95
N ASP A 100 14.55 -22.19 8.75
CA ASP A 100 14.09 -23.53 9.13
C ASP A 100 14.84 -24.62 8.36
N GLU A 101 14.94 -24.49 7.03
CA GLU A 101 15.71 -25.40 6.19
C GLU A 101 17.20 -25.44 6.59
N PHE A 102 17.78 -24.27 6.89
CA PHE A 102 19.18 -24.18 7.31
C PHE A 102 19.41 -24.83 8.68
N ALA A 103 18.48 -24.65 9.62
CA ALA A 103 18.56 -25.24 10.95
C ALA A 103 18.44 -26.76 10.90
N ASP A 104 17.55 -27.30 10.07
CA ASP A 104 17.40 -28.74 9.86
C ASP A 104 18.67 -29.35 9.26
N ARG A 105 19.35 -28.61 8.37
CA ARG A 105 20.58 -29.07 7.72
C ARG A 105 21.82 -28.98 8.62
N CYS A 106 21.88 -27.97 9.50
CA CYS A 106 23.04 -27.68 10.34
C CYS A 106 22.88 -28.14 11.80
N GLY A 107 21.70 -28.66 12.18
CA GLY A 107 21.41 -29.10 13.56
C GLY A 107 21.34 -27.95 14.55
N TRP A 108 20.98 -26.74 14.09
CA TRP A 108 20.81 -25.59 14.97
C TRP A 108 19.48 -25.69 15.73
N SER A 109 19.56 -25.55 17.06
CA SER A 109 18.38 -25.47 17.92
C SER A 109 17.57 -24.22 17.62
N ASP A 110 16.25 -24.31 17.74
CA ASP A 110 15.34 -23.18 17.57
C ASP A 110 15.69 -22.06 18.57
N HIS A 111 15.97 -20.86 18.06
CA HIS A 111 16.28 -19.68 18.87
C HIS A 111 14.99 -18.86 19.10
N GLY A 112 14.93 -18.13 20.22
CA GLY A 112 13.72 -17.39 20.63
C GLY A 112 13.20 -16.39 19.60
N GLU A 113 14.05 -15.90 18.69
CA GLU A 113 13.64 -15.05 17.58
C GLU A 113 12.76 -15.76 16.53
N ARG A 114 12.95 -17.07 16.28
CA ARG A 114 12.10 -17.85 15.35
C ARG A 114 10.71 -18.07 15.93
N ASP A 115 10.62 -18.38 17.22
CA ASP A 115 9.34 -18.49 17.92
C ASP A 115 8.60 -17.15 17.99
N ALA A 116 9.30 -16.04 18.17
CA ALA A 116 8.70 -14.71 18.12
C ALA A 116 8.14 -14.37 16.74
N ALA A 117 8.87 -14.70 15.67
CA ALA A 117 8.40 -14.51 14.29
C ALA A 117 7.20 -15.41 13.96
N ARG A 118 7.20 -16.69 14.39
CA ARG A 118 6.04 -17.59 14.24
C ARG A 118 4.80 -17.09 14.97
N LYS A 119 4.95 -16.51 16.17
CA LYS A 119 3.85 -15.90 16.91
C LYS A 119 3.25 -14.69 16.18
N LEU A 120 4.09 -13.81 15.67
CA LEU A 120 3.63 -12.66 14.87
C LEU A 120 2.85 -13.10 13.63
N ILE A 121 3.30 -14.14 12.92
CA ILE A 121 2.57 -14.70 11.78
C ILE A 121 1.22 -15.27 12.21
N ALA A 122 1.18 -16.04 13.31
CA ALA A 122 -0.08 -16.60 13.82
C ALA A 122 -1.08 -15.50 14.26
N GLU A 123 -0.60 -14.39 14.79
CA GLU A 123 -1.42 -13.21 15.08
C GLU A 123 -1.97 -12.56 13.81
N ILE A 124 -1.15 -12.42 12.76
CA ILE A 124 -1.59 -11.92 11.44
C ILE A 124 -2.67 -12.84 10.85
N ASP A 125 -2.46 -14.16 10.85
CA ASP A 125 -3.44 -15.16 10.38
C ASP A 125 -4.77 -15.07 11.16
N ALA A 126 -4.70 -14.84 12.48
CA ALA A 126 -5.89 -14.71 13.32
C ALA A 126 -6.64 -13.38 13.10
N LEU A 127 -5.97 -12.34 12.63
CA LEU A 127 -6.60 -11.07 12.23
C LEU A 127 -7.25 -11.19 10.85
N LEU A 128 -6.56 -11.82 9.89
CA LEU A 128 -7.07 -12.07 8.54
C LEU A 128 -8.26 -13.04 8.52
N ASN A 129 -8.29 -14.06 9.40
CA ASN A 129 -9.44 -14.97 9.48
C ASN A 129 -10.68 -14.37 10.16
N ARG A 130 -10.55 -13.26 10.91
CA ARG A 130 -11.71 -12.57 11.52
C ARG A 130 -12.44 -11.64 10.55
N THR A 131 -11.78 -11.14 9.51
CA THR A 131 -12.43 -10.30 8.49
C THR A 131 -13.33 -11.12 7.58
N HIS A 132 -13.06 -12.42 7.38
CA HIS A 132 -13.91 -13.30 6.58
C HIS A 132 -15.24 -13.72 7.24
N THR A 133 -15.41 -13.57 8.56
CA THR A 133 -16.66 -13.91 9.25
C THR A 133 -17.65 -12.74 9.35
N GLY A 134 -17.31 -11.55 8.83
CA GLY A 134 -18.15 -10.35 8.90
C GLY A 134 -18.83 -9.92 7.59
N ALA A 135 -18.39 -10.42 6.44
CA ALA A 135 -18.91 -10.00 5.13
C ALA A 135 -20.06 -10.89 4.65
N THR A 136 -21.13 -11.01 5.44
CA THR A 136 -22.40 -11.57 4.94
C THR A 136 -23.30 -10.41 4.47
N LEU A 137 -23.34 -10.22 3.16
CA LEU A 137 -24.47 -9.72 2.36
C LEU A 137 -25.52 -8.84 3.07
N VAL A 138 -25.41 -7.53 2.89
CA VAL A 138 -26.57 -6.63 2.73
C VAL A 138 -26.22 -5.77 1.52
N GLY A 139 -26.67 -6.07 0.31
CA GLY A 139 -28.07 -6.15 -0.04
C GLY A 139 -28.32 -5.01 -1.02
N THR A 140 -28.19 -5.32 -2.31
CA THR A 140 -28.57 -4.52 -3.47
C THR A 140 -29.82 -3.68 -3.22
N ARG A 141 -29.71 -2.35 -3.37
CA ARG A 141 -30.86 -1.53 -3.76
C ARG A 141 -30.49 -0.57 -4.87
N ALA A 142 -31.17 -0.84 -5.98
CA ALA A 142 -31.13 -0.16 -7.26
C ALA A 142 -31.43 1.33 -7.14
N CYS A 143 -30.79 2.09 -8.04
CA CYS A 143 -31.23 3.39 -8.49
C CYS A 143 -32.71 3.35 -8.89
N ARG A 144 -33.47 4.33 -8.40
CA ARG A 144 -34.59 4.93 -9.10
C ARG A 144 -34.72 6.39 -8.70
#